data_AF-C5RBQ0-F1
#
_entry.id   AF-C5RBQ0-F1
#
_cell.length_a   1.000
_cell.length_b   1.000
_cell.length_c   1.000
_cell.angle_alpha   90.00
_cell.angle_beta   90.00
_cell.angle_gamma   90.00
#
_symmetry.space_group_name_H-M   'P 1'
#
loop_
_entity.id
_entity.type
_entity.pdbx_description
1 polymer ?
#
loop_
_entity_poly.entity_id
_entity_poly.type
_entity_poly.pdbx_seq_one_letter_code
_entity_poly.pdbx_strand_id
1 'polypeptide(L)'
;MWVIVVVSAILAFIVLYTLTNINVSERIRELSTIKVLGFYPKEVLAYIYRETIILTFAGLVIGFISGIFVHAYLMTIITPENVLSVPGISWQIFGIAMLLIILFTGLVAILMKKKIDAVDMLEALKSVD
;
A
#
# COMPACT_ATOMS: atom_id res chain seq x y z
N MET A 1 -9.72 -17.05 -17.05
CA MET A 1 -9.11 -17.05 -15.70
C MET A 1 -7.99 -16.01 -15.58
N TRP A 2 -6.89 -16.13 -16.33
CA TRP A 2 -5.71 -15.25 -16.21
C TRP A 2 -5.97 -13.77 -16.51
N VAL A 3 -6.87 -13.45 -17.45
CA VAL A 3 -7.21 -12.06 -17.79
C VAL A 3 -7.78 -11.30 -16.59
N ILE A 4 -8.70 -11.91 -15.82
CA ILE A 4 -9.32 -11.27 -14.65
C ILE A 4 -8.25 -11.01 -13.58
N VAL A 5 -7.37 -11.98 -13.33
CA VAL A 5 -6.26 -11.83 -12.37
C VAL A 5 -5.34 -10.66 -12.75
N VAL A 6 -4.96 -10.58 -14.02
CA VAL A 6 -4.08 -9.50 -14.51
C VAL A 6 -4.77 -8.13 -14.40
N VAL A 7 -6.04 -8.03 -14.82
CA VAL A 7 -6.80 -6.77 -14.75
C VAL A 7 -7.00 -6.32 -13.30
N SER A 8 -7.33 -7.24 -12.38
CA SER A 8 -7.46 -6.94 -10.95
C SER A 8 -6.14 -6.49 -10.34
N ALA A 9 -5.01 -7.11 -10.72
CA ALA A 9 -3.69 -6.71 -10.24
C ALA A 9 -3.30 -5.30 -10.73
N ILE A 10 -3.58 -4.98 -12.00
CA ILE A 10 -3.35 -3.63 -12.56
C ILE A 10 -4.22 -2.60 -11.84
N LEU A 11 -5.51 -2.90 -11.64
CA LEU A 11 -6.42 -2.00 -10.93
C LEU A 11 -5.94 -1.74 -9.50
N ALA A 12 -5.54 -2.78 -8.77
CA ALA A 12 -4.99 -2.65 -7.42
C ALA A 12 -3.74 -1.76 -7.41
N PHE A 13 -2.83 -1.94 -8.37
CA PHE A 13 -1.65 -1.08 -8.51
C PHE A 13 -2.02 0.40 -8.74
N ILE A 14 -2.95 0.68 -9.66
CA ILE A 14 -3.40 2.05 -9.97
C ILE A 14 -4.01 2.70 -8.73
N VAL A 15 -4.87 1.98 -8.00
CA VAL A 15 -5.51 2.49 -6.77
C VAL A 15 -4.45 2.79 -5.70
N LEU A 16 -3.52 1.86 -5.46
CA LEU A 16 -2.43 2.06 -4.49
C LEU A 16 -1.53 3.24 -4.86
N TYR A 17 -1.17 3.37 -6.14
CA TYR A 17 -0.40 4.50 -6.64
C TYR A 17 -1.13 5.82 -6.42
N THR A 18 -2.43 5.86 -6.76
CA THR A 18 -3.25 7.07 -6.63
C THR A 18 -3.41 7.48 -5.18
N LEU A 19 -3.79 6.55 -4.30
CA LEU A 19 -3.91 6.80 -2.86
C LEU A 19 -2.59 7.25 -2.25
N THR A 20 -1.48 6.63 -2.65
CA THR A 20 -0.16 7.04 -2.19
C THR A 20 0.17 8.45 -2.64
N ASN A 21 -0.08 8.77 -3.92
CA ASN A 21 0.22 10.09 -4.44
C ASN A 21 -0.62 11.18 -3.76
N ILE A 22 -1.91 10.90 -3.49
CA ILE A 22 -2.79 11.78 -2.71
C ILE A 22 -2.25 11.95 -1.29
N ASN A 23 -2.03 10.85 -0.55
CA ASN A 23 -1.48 10.91 0.82
C ASN A 23 -0.19 11.73 0.88
N VAL A 24 0.71 11.55 -0.10
CA VAL A 24 1.95 12.32 -0.16
C VAL A 24 1.68 13.79 -0.50
N SER A 25 0.79 14.08 -1.45
CA SER A 25 0.46 15.45 -1.85
C SER A 25 -0.17 16.25 -0.71
N GLU A 26 -1.05 15.63 0.07
CA GLU A 26 -1.67 16.24 1.25
C GLU A 26 -0.63 16.49 2.34
N ARG A 27 0.24 15.50 2.57
CA ARG A 27 1.23 15.55 3.64
C ARG A 27 2.45 16.42 3.33
N ILE A 28 2.72 16.74 2.07
CA ILE A 28 3.78 17.71 1.70
C ILE A 28 3.56 19.06 2.38
N ARG A 29 2.32 19.51 2.53
CA ARG A 29 2.01 20.77 3.21
C ARG A 29 2.34 20.70 4.70
N GLU A 30 1.99 19.61 5.37
CA GLU A 30 2.34 19.34 6.78
C GLU A 30 3.86 19.20 6.98
N LEU A 31 4.52 18.45 6.10
CA LEU A 31 5.97 18.25 6.07
C LEU A 31 6.75 19.56 5.90
N SER A 32 6.22 20.47 5.08
CA SER A 32 6.83 21.78 4.84
C SER A 32 6.80 22.63 6.10
N THR A 33 5.71 22.59 6.88
CA THR A 33 5.63 23.27 8.18
C THR A 33 6.58 22.67 9.22
N ILE A 34 6.68 21.34 9.30
CA ILE A 34 7.60 20.65 10.22
C ILE A 34 9.07 20.94 9.87
N LYS A 35 9.39 21.03 8.58
CA LYS A 35 10.73 21.35 8.08
C LYS A 35 11.14 22.79 8.43
N VAL A 36 10.22 23.76 8.40
CA VAL A 36 10.47 25.16 8.83
C VAL A 36 10.72 25.26 10.34
N LEU A 37 10.24 24.31 11.15
CA LEU A 37 10.52 24.22 12.58
C LEU A 37 11.89 23.59 12.92
N GLY A 38 12.70 23.25 11.90
CA GLY A 38 14.07 22.77 12.07
C GLY A 38 14.25 21.25 12.20
N PHE A 39 13.20 20.46 11.96
CA PHE A 39 13.29 18.99 11.98
C PHE A 39 13.97 18.43 10.74
N TYR A 40 14.81 17.41 10.92
CA TYR A 40 15.53 16.76 9.83
C TYR A 40 14.59 15.88 8.99
N PRO A 41 14.75 15.85 7.64
CA PRO A 41 13.87 15.10 6.74
C PRO A 41 13.86 13.59 7.01
N LYS A 42 14.94 13.06 7.61
CA LYS A 42 15.03 11.65 8.04
C LYS A 42 14.09 11.30 9.20
N GLU A 43 13.89 12.22 10.14
CA GLU A 43 13.00 12.00 11.29
C GLU A 43 11.54 12.00 10.86
N VAL A 44 11.19 12.90 9.92
CA VAL A 44 9.84 12.97 9.39
C VAL A 44 9.53 11.78 8.48
N LEU A 45 10.52 11.30 7.71
CA LEU A 45 10.41 10.03 6.98
C LEU A 45 10.13 8.86 7.93
N ALA A 46 10.87 8.76 9.03
CA ALA A 46 10.73 7.65 9.99
C ALA A 46 9.34 7.60 10.64
N TYR A 47 8.74 8.76 10.91
CA TYR A 47 7.37 8.84 11.43
C TYR A 47 6.36 8.26 10.43
N ILE A 48 6.42 8.65 9.16
CA ILE A 48 5.46 8.18 8.15
C ILE A 48 5.68 6.70 7.82
N TYR A 49 6.94 6.23 7.79
CA TYR A 49 7.23 4.81 7.61
C TYR A 49 6.58 3.95 8.71
N ARG A 50 6.59 4.40 9.97
CA ARG A 50 5.92 3.68 11.06
C ARG A 50 4.41 3.60 10.86
N GLU A 51 3.78 4.71 10.52
CA GLU A 51 2.34 4.75 10.27
C GLU A 51 1.95 3.85 9.07
N THR A 52 2.72 3.92 7.99
CA THR A 52 2.51 3.11 6.78
C THR A 52 2.65 1.62 7.06
N ILE A 53 3.62 1.22 7.88
CA ILE A 53 3.82 -0.18 8.28
C ILE A 53 2.64 -0.67 9.12
N ILE A 54 2.17 0.12 10.09
CA ILE A 54 1.03 -0.24 10.94
C ILE A 54 -0.24 -0.39 10.09
N LEU A 55 -0.53 0.57 9.21
CA LEU A 55 -1.68 0.52 8.32
C LEU A 55 -1.61 -0.65 7.34
N THR A 56 -0.42 -0.92 6.77
CA THR A 56 -0.21 -2.07 5.87
C THR A 56 -0.46 -3.39 6.60
N PHE A 57 0.06 -3.52 7.83
CA PHE A 57 -0.13 -4.72 8.63
C PHE A 57 -1.60 -4.94 9.00
N ALA A 58 -2.30 -3.89 9.44
CA ALA A 58 -3.73 -3.94 9.71
C ALA A 58 -4.54 -4.31 8.45
N GLY A 59 -4.22 -3.71 7.31
CA GLY A 59 -4.84 -4.00 6.02
C GLY A 59 -4.62 -5.45 5.58
N LEU A 60 -3.42 -6.00 5.81
CA LEU A 60 -3.10 -7.39 5.47
C LEU A 60 -3.92 -8.37 6.33
N VAL A 61 -4.01 -8.14 7.63
CA VAL A 61 -4.81 -8.97 8.55
C VAL A 61 -6.29 -8.94 8.16
N ILE A 62 -6.85 -7.75 7.98
CA ILE A 62 -8.26 -7.57 7.60
C ILE A 62 -8.53 -8.16 6.21
N GLY A 63 -7.63 -7.96 5.26
CA GLY A 63 -7.73 -8.49 3.90
C GLY A 63 -7.71 -10.02 3.86
N PHE A 64 -6.87 -10.66 4.66
CA PHE A 64 -6.84 -12.13 4.74
C PHE A 64 -8.08 -12.70 5.40
N ILE A 65 -8.52 -12.11 6.52
CA ILE A 65 -9.75 -12.53 7.21
C ILE A 65 -10.95 -12.39 6.27
N SER A 66 -11.15 -11.21 5.69
CA SER A 66 -12.28 -10.97 4.76
C SER A 66 -12.19 -11.84 3.51
N GLY A 67 -10.99 -12.07 2.97
CA GLY A 67 -10.77 -12.94 1.82
C GLY A 67 -11.19 -14.39 2.06
N ILE A 68 -10.91 -14.93 3.26
CA ILE A 68 -11.37 -16.27 3.66
C ILE A 68 -12.90 -16.32 3.71
N PHE A 69 -13.55 -15.32 4.33
CA PHE A 69 -15.01 -15.26 4.41
C PHE A 69 -15.66 -15.17 3.02
N VAL A 70 -15.16 -14.29 2.16
CA VAL A 70 -15.68 -14.13 0.80
C VAL A 70 -15.46 -15.39 -0.03
N HIS A 71 -14.29 -16.02 0.08
CA HIS A 71 -14.02 -17.29 -0.63
C HIS A 71 -14.97 -18.40 -0.16
N ALA A 72 -15.16 -18.54 1.15
CA ALA A 72 -16.09 -19.53 1.71
C ALA A 72 -17.53 -19.27 1.24
N TYR A 73 -17.97 -18.02 1.23
CA TYR A 73 -19.30 -17.63 0.74
C TYR A 73 -19.47 -17.86 -0.77
N LEU A 74 -18.44 -17.60 -1.58
CA LEU A 74 -18.49 -17.87 -3.02
C LEU A 74 -18.59 -19.37 -3.30
N MET A 75 -17.90 -20.21 -2.52
CA MET A 75 -17.98 -21.67 -2.69
C MET A 75 -19.38 -22.23 -2.40
N THR A 76 -20.15 -21.62 -1.48
CA THR A 76 -21.53 -22.09 -1.21
C THR A 76 -22.50 -21.73 -2.32
N ILE A 77 -22.22 -20.69 -3.12
CA ILE A 77 -23.10 -20.23 -4.20
C ILE A 77 -22.76 -20.88 -5.54
N ILE A 78 -21.47 -21.17 -5.78
CA ILE A 78 -20.96 -21.53 -7.11
C ILE A 78 -20.91 -23.05 -7.33
N THR A 79 -20.89 -23.88 -6.28
CA THR A 79 -20.65 -25.33 -6.43
C THR A 79 -21.95 -26.09 -6.79
N PRO A 80 -22.07 -26.72 -7.99
CA PRO A 80 -23.11 -27.70 -8.25
C PRO A 80 -22.81 -28.97 -7.43
N GLU A 81 -23.85 -29.67 -6.96
CA GLU A 81 -23.82 -30.82 -6.02
C GLU A 81 -22.91 -32.02 -6.42
N ASN A 82 -22.20 -31.96 -7.54
CA ASN A 82 -21.58 -33.08 -8.24
C ASN A 82 -20.10 -32.88 -8.62
N VAL A 83 -19.41 -31.84 -8.15
CA VAL A 83 -17.94 -31.70 -8.32
C VAL A 83 -17.26 -31.30 -7.00
N LEU A 84 -17.23 -32.23 -6.02
CA LEU A 84 -16.51 -32.09 -4.74
C LEU A 84 -14.99 -32.27 -4.91
N SER A 85 -14.37 -31.49 -5.77
CA SER A 85 -12.90 -31.39 -5.84
C SER A 85 -12.49 -30.02 -6.34
N VAL A 86 -12.89 -28.98 -5.61
CA VAL A 86 -12.20 -27.69 -5.70
C VAL A 86 -10.96 -27.78 -4.82
N PRO A 87 -9.74 -27.58 -5.35
CA PRO A 87 -8.53 -27.59 -4.55
C PRO A 87 -8.68 -26.55 -3.44
N GLY A 88 -8.47 -26.96 -2.20
CA GLY A 88 -8.52 -26.05 -1.06
C GLY A 88 -7.59 -24.85 -1.22
N ILE A 89 -7.85 -23.77 -0.46
CA ILE A 89 -7.00 -22.57 -0.47
C ILE A 89 -5.56 -22.98 -0.15
N SER A 90 -4.69 -22.96 -1.17
CA SER A 90 -3.27 -23.26 -0.99
C SER A 90 -2.60 -22.13 -0.22
N TRP A 91 -1.80 -22.47 0.78
CA TRP A 91 -0.98 -21.52 1.55
C TRP A 91 -0.10 -20.64 0.67
N GLN A 92 0.24 -21.12 -0.53
CA GLN A 92 0.99 -20.39 -1.55
C GLN A 92 0.29 -19.08 -1.97
N ILE A 93 -1.05 -19.06 -2.03
CA ILE A 93 -1.82 -17.89 -2.47
C ILE A 93 -1.69 -16.76 -1.44
N PHE A 94 -1.75 -17.08 -0.14
CA PHE A 94 -1.49 -16.12 0.93
C PHE A 94 -0.07 -15.59 0.88
N GLY A 95 0.91 -16.45 0.60
CA GLY A 95 2.31 -16.05 0.42
C GLY A 95 2.49 -15.05 -0.72
N ILE A 96 1.90 -15.32 -1.89
CA ILE A 96 1.96 -14.42 -3.06
C ILE A 96 1.25 -13.10 -2.76
N ALA A 97 0.07 -13.12 -2.13
CA ALA A 97 -0.67 -11.92 -1.77
C ALA A 97 0.10 -11.05 -0.77
N MET A 98 0.69 -11.65 0.28
CA MET A 98 1.54 -10.94 1.24
C MET A 98 2.76 -10.31 0.53
N LEU A 99 3.41 -11.06 -0.35
CA LEU A 99 4.59 -10.57 -1.08
C LEU A 99 4.23 -9.40 -2.01
N LEU A 100 3.08 -9.46 -2.70
CA LEU A 100 2.58 -8.36 -3.50
C LEU A 100 2.29 -7.11 -2.67
N ILE A 101 1.65 -7.26 -1.50
CA ILE A 101 1.38 -6.12 -0.60
C ILE A 101 2.69 -5.48 -0.14
N ILE A 102 3.65 -6.28 0.33
CA ILE A 102 4.97 -5.78 0.77
C ILE A 102 5.68 -5.07 -0.38
N LEU A 103 5.64 -5.63 -1.59
CA LEU A 103 6.26 -5.04 -2.77
C LEU A 103 5.63 -3.67 -3.10
N PHE A 104 4.31 -3.57 -3.10
CA PHE A 104 3.63 -2.30 -3.37
C PHE A 104 3.90 -1.26 -2.27
N THR A 105 3.79 -1.63 -1.00
CA THR A 105 4.11 -0.73 0.12
C THR A 105 5.56 -0.26 0.05
N GLY A 106 6.51 -1.15 -0.29
CA GLY A 106 7.91 -0.78 -0.49
C GLY A 106 8.11 0.20 -1.65
N LEU A 107 7.43 -0.02 -2.77
CA LEU A 107 7.52 0.85 -3.95
C LEU A 107 6.99 2.26 -3.63
N VAL A 108 5.88 2.34 -2.92
CA VAL A 108 5.30 3.57 -2.35
C VAL A 108 6.31 4.28 -1.44
N ALA A 109 6.95 3.54 -0.55
CA ALA A 109 7.91 4.09 0.41
C ALA A 109 9.16 4.66 -0.29
N ILE A 110 9.60 4.04 -1.39
CA ILE A 110 10.69 4.54 -2.26
C ILE A 110 10.28 5.82 -2.99
N LEU A 111 9.06 5.88 -3.53
CA LEU A 111 8.54 7.09 -4.18
C LEU A 111 8.44 8.26 -3.19
N MET A 112 8.02 8.00 -1.95
CA MET A 112 8.02 8.97 -0.87
C MET A 112 9.42 9.52 -0.58
N LYS A 113 10.41 8.63 -0.46
CA LYS A 113 11.80 9.03 -0.25
C LYS A 113 12.27 9.98 -1.35
N LYS A 114 12.04 9.61 -2.62
CA LYS A 114 12.40 10.47 -3.77
C LYS A 114 11.70 11.83 -3.74
N LYS A 115 10.41 11.88 -3.39
CA LYS A 115 9.65 13.13 -3.40
C LYS A 115 10.05 14.06 -2.25
N ILE A 116 10.43 13.51 -1.09
CA ILE A 116 10.93 14.29 0.05
C ILE A 116 12.37 14.76 -0.18
N ASP A 117 13.23 13.91 -0.75
CA ASP A 117 14.61 14.27 -1.13
C ASP A 117 14.64 15.30 -2.27
N ALA A 118 13.63 15.31 -3.16
CA ALA A 118 13.50 16.28 -4.24
C ALA A 118 12.94 17.64 -3.80
N VAL A 119 12.36 17.75 -2.59
CA VAL A 119 12.01 19.07 -2.02
C VAL A 119 13.32 19.68 -1.51
N ASP A 120 13.97 20.46 -2.37
CA ASP A 120 15.21 21.14 -2.06
C ASP A 120 15.02 22.05 -0.83
N MET A 121 15.78 21.72 0.23
CA MET A 121 15.75 22.42 1.51
C MET A 121 16.45 23.77 1.42
N LEU A 122 17.29 23.97 0.39
CA LEU A 122 18.10 25.18 0.24
C LEU A 122 17.34 26.32 -0.45
N GLU A 123 16.28 26.05 -1.22
CA GLU A 123 15.41 27.09 -1.80
C GLU A 123 14.49 27.74 -0.76
N ALA A 124 14.01 26.99 0.22
CA ALA A 124 13.17 27.52 1.30
C ALA A 124 13.92 28.48 2.24
N LEU A 125 15.27 28.42 2.26
CA LEU A 125 16.11 29.32 3.03
C LEU A 125 16.51 30.59 2.25
N LYS A 126 16.39 30.58 0.92
CA LYS A 126 16.75 31.72 0.05
C LYS A 126 15.59 32.68 -0.24
N SER A 127 14.36 32.32 0.10
CA SER A 127 13.18 33.18 -0.08
C SER A 127 12.88 34.06 1.13
N VAL A 128 13.80 34.13 2.10
CA VAL A 128 13.71 34.98 3.31
C VAL A 128 14.86 36.01 3.31
N ASP A 129 15.29 36.43 2.12
CA ASP A 129 16.05 37.68 1.91
C ASP A 129 15.35 38.49 0.81
#